data_AF-A0A4R4NFG7-F1
#
_entry.id   AF-A0A4R4NFG7-F1
#
_cell.length_a   1.000
_cell.length_b   1.000
_cell.length_c   1.000
_cell.angle_alpha   90.00
_cell.angle_beta   90.00
_cell.angle_gamma   90.00
#
_symmetry.space_group_name_H-M   'P 1'
#
loop_
_entity.id
_entity.type
_entity.pdbx_description
1 polymer ?
#
loop_
_entity_poly.entity_id
_entity_poly.type
_entity_poly.pdbx_seq_one_letter_code
_entity_poly.pdbx_strand_id
1 'polypeptide(L)'
;MPGGAAGARRAAGPARRAQERLLDLRRRPPDVDVTLTSIPFSGGIGYGNTCARRQRRAIGGRCSVAIDDDAPRPPHRRFGEEGGRLSYGGYLRLPALLAQQQPRSQAPDELLFITVHQVYELWFKLLLHELESVREAMSSGELWQARHLFRRVHAVERVLVEQVEVLETMTPQDFLAFRSMLEPASGFQSVQFRELEFLSGLKDERYLGSFRHAEEADLARLRRRLSEPTLWDAYLRALSLRGLPVSDDEIMGSLLTVARDRRSHDALWQLAEDLLIHDETTALWRMRHVQMVERQIGTKSGTGGSTGAPYLRGRTRLHYFPLLWELRAWL
;
A
#
# COMPACT_ATOMS: atom_id res chain seq x y z
N MET A 1 -12.28 16.53 64.88
CA MET A 1 -11.92 15.15 64.48
C MET A 1 -13.06 14.62 63.61
N PRO A 2 -12.80 13.93 62.48
CA PRO A 2 -12.76 14.57 61.15
C PRO A 2 -13.63 13.88 60.06
N GLY A 3 -13.64 14.47 58.85
CA GLY A 3 -13.83 13.77 57.55
C GLY A 3 -15.19 14.00 56.87
N GLY A 4 -15.30 14.29 55.57
CA GLY A 4 -14.30 14.37 54.50
C GLY A 4 -14.94 14.99 53.25
N ALA A 5 -14.15 15.75 52.51
CA ALA A 5 -14.55 16.36 51.24
C ALA A 5 -14.56 15.28 50.13
N ALA A 6 -15.73 15.00 49.58
CA ALA A 6 -15.88 14.16 48.39
C ALA A 6 -15.57 14.99 47.14
N GLY A 7 -14.35 14.87 46.63
CA GLY A 7 -13.95 15.42 45.34
C GLY A 7 -14.66 14.69 44.19
N ALA A 8 -15.47 15.44 43.44
CA ALA A 8 -16.11 14.97 42.23
C ALA A 8 -15.05 14.63 41.16
N ARG A 9 -14.80 13.33 40.93
CA ARG A 9 -14.03 12.86 39.77
C ARG A 9 -14.90 13.05 38.52
N ARG A 10 -14.63 14.10 37.74
CA ARG A 10 -15.14 14.22 36.38
C ARG A 10 -14.61 13.03 35.56
N ALA A 11 -15.52 12.23 35.02
CA ALA A 11 -15.18 11.17 34.08
C ALA A 11 -14.48 11.77 32.85
N ALA A 12 -13.30 11.26 32.51
CA ALA A 12 -12.60 11.63 31.29
C ALA A 12 -13.43 11.24 30.06
N GLY A 13 -13.58 12.20 29.13
CA GLY A 13 -14.32 12.03 27.88
C GLY A 13 -13.66 11.01 26.93
N PRO A 14 -14.40 10.53 25.91
CA PRO A 14 -13.97 9.46 25.01
C PRO A 14 -12.61 9.71 24.34
N ALA A 15 -12.33 10.96 23.95
CA ALA A 15 -11.06 11.38 23.31
C ALA A 15 -9.82 11.09 24.18
N ARG A 16 -9.93 11.30 25.50
CA ARG A 16 -8.80 11.06 26.43
C ARG A 16 -8.49 9.58 26.60
N ARG A 17 -9.48 8.69 26.43
CA ARG A 17 -9.32 7.23 26.55
C ARG A 17 -8.72 6.60 25.28
N ALA A 18 -9.01 7.18 24.11
CA ALA A 18 -8.36 6.79 22.86
C ALA A 18 -6.87 7.17 22.87
N GLN A 19 -6.57 8.35 23.42
CA GLN A 19 -5.21 8.88 23.51
C GLN A 19 -4.34 8.13 24.56
N GLU A 20 -4.92 7.73 25.69
CA GLU A 20 -4.23 6.88 26.68
C GLU A 20 -3.89 5.49 26.13
N ARG A 21 -4.69 4.93 25.20
CA ARG A 21 -4.37 3.67 24.50
C ARG A 21 -3.29 3.83 23.44
N LEU A 22 -3.20 5.00 22.79
CA LEU A 22 -2.14 5.30 21.82
C LEU A 22 -0.77 5.53 22.50
N LEU A 23 -0.79 6.15 23.69
CA LEU A 23 0.42 6.46 24.47
C LEU A 23 1.03 5.23 25.16
N ASP A 24 0.22 4.24 25.54
CA ASP A 24 0.72 3.00 26.17
C ASP A 24 1.47 2.08 25.18
N LEU A 25 1.23 2.26 23.88
CA LEU A 25 1.99 1.61 22.80
C LEU A 25 3.32 2.32 22.47
N ARG A 26 3.63 3.47 23.10
CA ARG A 26 4.76 4.35 22.71
C ARG A 26 5.80 4.63 23.82
N ARG A 27 5.85 3.88 24.93
CA ARG A 27 6.84 4.13 25.99
C ARG A 27 8.28 3.74 25.59
N ARG A 28 9.12 4.76 25.35
CA ARG A 28 10.62 4.84 25.31
C ARG A 28 11.29 4.44 26.67
N PRO A 29 12.65 4.39 26.91
CA PRO A 29 13.85 5.07 26.28
C PRO A 29 15.17 4.20 26.26
N PRO A 30 16.46 4.68 26.12
CA PRO A 30 16.98 6.06 25.99
C PRO A 30 17.99 6.39 24.86
N ASP A 31 18.05 7.71 24.62
CA ASP A 31 19.07 8.63 24.06
C ASP A 31 20.12 8.15 23.04
N VAL A 32 20.01 8.69 21.81
CA VAL A 32 21.16 8.96 20.94
C VAL A 32 20.96 10.33 20.27
N ASP A 33 21.93 11.20 20.49
CA ASP A 33 22.06 12.57 20.00
C ASP A 33 22.64 12.55 18.57
N VAL A 34 21.99 13.17 17.59
CA VAL A 34 22.58 13.39 16.25
C VAL A 34 22.19 14.75 15.70
N THR A 35 23.22 15.58 15.53
CA THR A 35 23.20 16.94 15.01
C THR A 35 22.99 16.95 13.49
N LEU A 36 22.02 17.75 13.03
CA LEU A 36 21.73 18.00 11.61
C LEU A 36 22.67 19.07 11.05
N THR A 37 23.31 18.80 9.91
CA THR A 37 23.97 19.83 9.09
C THR A 37 23.24 19.97 7.75
N SER A 38 22.88 21.22 7.42
CA SER A 38 22.13 21.67 6.26
C SER A 38 22.97 21.76 4.98
N ILE A 39 22.38 21.47 3.81
CA ILE A 39 22.89 21.83 2.48
C ILE A 39 21.75 22.46 1.65
N PRO A 40 21.97 23.60 0.95
CA PRO A 40 20.90 24.37 0.30
C PRO A 40 20.58 23.90 -1.13
N PHE A 41 19.31 24.09 -1.52
CA PHE A 41 18.77 23.87 -2.86
C PHE A 41 18.60 25.22 -3.56
N SER A 42 19.02 25.35 -4.82
CA SER A 42 18.79 26.53 -5.66
C SER A 42 18.58 26.10 -7.10
N GLY A 43 17.54 26.64 -7.75
CA GLY A 43 17.29 26.45 -9.18
C GLY A 43 15.83 26.63 -9.55
N GLY A 44 15.38 27.87 -9.68
CA GLY A 44 14.09 28.21 -10.28
C GLY A 44 14.23 28.44 -11.79
N ILE A 45 13.22 28.04 -12.57
CA ILE A 45 12.98 28.53 -13.93
C ILE A 45 11.48 28.71 -14.11
N GLY A 46 11.06 29.94 -14.38
CA GLY A 46 9.70 30.31 -14.73
C GLY A 46 9.46 30.27 -16.23
N TYR A 47 8.20 30.07 -16.64
CA TYR A 47 7.72 30.44 -17.97
C TYR A 47 6.34 31.08 -17.89
N GLY A 48 6.22 32.23 -18.55
CA GLY A 48 5.13 33.17 -18.45
C GLY A 48 3.89 32.83 -19.27
N ASN A 49 2.76 33.32 -18.77
CA ASN A 49 1.48 33.37 -19.43
C ASN A 49 1.46 34.49 -20.48
N THR A 50 0.93 34.22 -21.67
CA THR A 50 0.32 35.28 -22.50
C THR A 50 -1.08 34.86 -22.94
N CYS A 51 -2.04 35.65 -22.46
CA CYS A 51 -3.45 35.61 -22.77
C CYS A 51 -3.69 36.52 -23.98
N ALA A 52 -4.28 36.01 -25.06
CA ALA A 52 -4.73 36.83 -26.17
C ALA A 52 -6.25 36.70 -26.34
N ARG A 53 -6.96 37.75 -25.91
CA ARG A 53 -8.35 38.04 -26.25
C ARG A 53 -8.51 38.15 -27.77
N ARG A 54 -9.53 37.50 -28.34
CA ARG A 54 -10.31 38.07 -29.44
C ARG A 54 -11.79 37.75 -29.26
N GLN A 55 -12.60 38.77 -29.41
CA GLN A 55 -14.03 38.81 -29.15
C GLN A 55 -14.75 39.10 -30.48
N ARG A 56 -15.95 38.52 -30.61
CA ARG A 56 -17.13 38.93 -31.43
C ARG A 56 -17.55 38.02 -32.60
N ARG A 57 -18.64 37.29 -32.31
CA ARG A 57 -19.90 37.10 -33.07
C ARG A 57 -19.84 36.71 -34.56
N ALA A 58 -20.40 35.55 -34.87
CA ALA A 58 -21.48 35.40 -35.86
C ALA A 58 -22.27 34.10 -35.57
N ILE A 59 -23.58 34.19 -35.77
CA ILE A 59 -24.60 33.17 -35.51
C ILE A 59 -24.77 32.33 -36.78
N GLY A 60 -24.89 31.00 -36.64
CA GLY A 60 -25.42 30.12 -37.69
C GLY A 60 -24.40 29.60 -38.70
N GLY A 61 -23.76 28.47 -38.38
CA GLY A 61 -22.98 27.68 -39.33
C GLY A 61 -22.70 26.32 -38.74
N ARG A 62 -23.06 25.24 -39.46
CA ARG A 62 -22.71 23.87 -39.08
C ARG A 62 -21.17 23.80 -38.99
N CYS A 63 -20.63 23.48 -37.82
CA CYS A 63 -19.23 23.07 -37.72
C CYS A 63 -19.08 21.70 -38.40
N SER A 64 -18.87 21.70 -39.71
CA SER A 64 -18.19 20.58 -40.36
C SER A 64 -16.71 20.73 -40.02
N VAL A 65 -16.21 19.90 -39.10
CA VAL A 65 -14.77 19.71 -38.95
C VAL A 65 -14.29 19.11 -40.27
N ALA A 66 -13.63 19.92 -41.10
CA ALA A 66 -12.92 19.41 -42.26
C ALA A 66 -11.75 18.56 -41.73
N ILE A 67 -11.85 17.25 -41.91
CA ILE A 67 -10.69 16.37 -41.76
C ILE A 67 -9.83 16.66 -43.00
N ASP A 68 -8.61 17.13 -42.75
CA ASP A 68 -7.63 17.40 -43.80
C ASP A 68 -7.21 16.04 -44.41
N ASP A 69 -7.72 15.73 -45.60
CA ASP A 69 -7.43 14.47 -46.32
C ASP A 69 -5.95 14.37 -46.76
N ASP A 70 -5.18 15.47 -46.64
CA ASP A 70 -3.74 15.54 -46.93
C ASP A 70 -2.84 15.33 -45.70
N ALA A 71 -3.41 15.02 -44.54
CA ALA A 71 -2.61 14.63 -43.38
C ALA A 71 -1.83 13.33 -43.69
N PRO A 72 -0.50 13.28 -43.49
CA PRO A 72 0.29 12.09 -43.80
C PRO A 72 -0.24 10.90 -43.01
N ARG A 73 -0.80 9.92 -43.72
CA ARG A 73 -1.26 8.66 -43.11
C ARG A 73 -0.07 8.01 -42.39
N PRO A 74 -0.27 7.49 -41.17
CA PRO A 74 0.79 6.77 -40.47
C PRO A 74 1.28 5.64 -41.38
N PRO A 75 2.60 5.45 -41.50
CA PRO A 75 3.16 4.47 -42.43
C PRO A 75 2.55 3.09 -42.16
N HIS A 76 2.20 2.37 -43.22
CA HIS A 76 1.77 0.97 -43.14
C HIS A 76 2.90 0.14 -42.53
N ARG A 77 2.84 -0.09 -41.21
CA ARG A 77 3.76 -1.00 -40.52
C ARG A 77 3.28 -2.43 -40.74
N ARG A 78 4.11 -3.25 -41.40
CA ARG A 78 3.91 -4.69 -41.46
C ARG A 78 4.36 -5.31 -40.13
N PHE A 79 3.50 -6.14 -39.55
CA PHE A 79 3.76 -6.83 -38.29
C PHE A 79 5.01 -7.70 -38.44
N GLY A 80 6.05 -7.43 -37.64
CA GLY A 80 7.26 -8.27 -37.58
C GLY A 80 8.42 -7.91 -38.53
N GLU A 81 8.30 -6.91 -39.42
CA GLU A 81 9.37 -6.53 -40.36
C GLU A 81 10.23 -5.36 -39.86
N GLU A 82 10.53 -5.36 -38.57
CA GLU A 82 11.45 -4.43 -37.96
C GLU A 82 12.74 -5.22 -37.62
N GLY A 83 13.61 -5.35 -38.61
CA GLY A 83 14.84 -6.14 -38.56
C GLY A 83 15.69 -5.88 -37.30
N GLY A 84 15.98 -6.97 -36.56
CA GLY A 84 16.94 -7.00 -35.46
C GLY A 84 16.48 -6.39 -34.12
N ARG A 85 15.17 -6.26 -33.89
CA ARG A 85 14.61 -5.44 -32.80
C ARG A 85 13.95 -6.28 -31.69
N LEU A 86 14.06 -5.78 -30.46
CA LEU A 86 13.50 -6.28 -29.19
C LEU A 86 12.31 -7.25 -29.37
N SER A 87 12.49 -8.54 -29.05
CA SER A 87 11.40 -9.53 -29.08
C SER A 87 10.60 -9.53 -27.78
N TYR A 88 9.33 -9.96 -27.84
CA TYR A 88 8.47 -10.11 -26.65
C TYR A 88 9.16 -10.95 -25.55
N GLY A 89 9.68 -12.11 -25.93
CA GLY A 89 10.39 -13.01 -25.02
C GLY A 89 11.67 -12.42 -24.45
N GLY A 90 12.41 -11.63 -25.24
CA GLY A 90 13.61 -10.93 -24.80
C GLY A 90 13.30 -9.79 -23.84
N TYR A 91 12.30 -8.96 -24.14
CA TYR A 91 11.91 -7.81 -23.32
C TYR A 91 11.42 -8.23 -21.93
N LEU A 92 10.53 -9.23 -21.87
CA LEU A 92 9.99 -9.74 -20.62
C LEU A 92 10.91 -10.75 -19.93
N ARG A 93 12.06 -11.08 -20.55
CA ARG A 93 13.01 -12.09 -20.08
C ARG A 93 12.34 -13.44 -19.79
N LEU A 94 11.40 -13.86 -20.65
CA LEU A 94 10.57 -15.05 -20.41
C LEU A 94 11.38 -16.33 -20.16
N PRO A 95 12.49 -16.62 -20.87
CA PRO A 95 13.27 -17.82 -20.56
C PRO A 95 13.79 -17.84 -19.11
N ALA A 96 14.17 -16.69 -18.56
CA ALA A 96 14.62 -16.61 -17.17
C ALA A 96 13.44 -16.69 -16.19
N LEU A 97 12.32 -16.03 -16.49
CA LEU A 97 11.11 -16.02 -15.65
C LEU A 97 10.44 -17.40 -15.56
N LEU A 98 10.26 -18.06 -16.71
CA LEU A 98 9.61 -19.37 -16.85
C LEU A 98 10.52 -20.56 -16.48
N ALA A 99 11.77 -20.30 -16.08
CA ALA A 99 12.68 -21.29 -15.54
C ALA A 99 12.71 -21.29 -14.00
N GLN A 100 12.04 -20.35 -13.33
CA GLN A 100 12.05 -20.24 -11.86
C GLN A 100 11.12 -21.25 -11.16
N GLN A 101 10.23 -21.92 -11.89
CA GLN A 101 9.29 -22.87 -11.31
C GLN A 101 9.98 -24.24 -11.16
N GLN A 102 10.57 -24.49 -9.98
CA GLN A 102 11.38 -25.68 -9.68
C GLN A 102 10.75 -26.51 -8.55
N PRO A 103 9.77 -27.39 -8.85
CA PRO A 103 9.18 -28.29 -7.86
C PRO A 103 10.22 -29.20 -7.17
N ARG A 104 9.99 -29.52 -5.90
CA ARG A 104 10.83 -30.43 -5.09
C ARG A 104 10.22 -31.83 -4.96
N SER A 105 8.98 -32.01 -5.41
CA SER A 105 8.23 -33.27 -5.39
C SER A 105 7.69 -33.59 -6.80
N GLN A 106 7.01 -34.73 -6.90
CA GLN A 106 6.23 -35.12 -8.08
C GLN A 106 4.75 -34.76 -7.95
N ALA A 107 4.34 -34.05 -6.89
CA ALA A 107 2.95 -33.67 -6.69
C ALA A 107 2.53 -32.66 -7.77
N PRO A 108 1.44 -32.91 -8.52
CA PRO A 108 1.01 -32.02 -9.61
C PRO A 108 0.77 -30.56 -9.17
N ASP A 109 0.20 -30.38 -7.98
CA ASP A 109 -0.20 -29.06 -7.46
C ASP A 109 0.98 -28.24 -6.87
N GLU A 110 2.19 -28.80 -6.79
CA GLU A 110 3.35 -28.02 -6.35
C GLU A 110 3.68 -26.90 -7.36
N LEU A 111 3.51 -27.15 -8.66
CA LEU A 111 3.68 -26.12 -9.69
C LEU A 111 2.67 -24.98 -9.53
N LEU A 112 1.41 -25.31 -9.21
CA LEU A 112 0.37 -24.34 -8.89
C LEU A 112 0.77 -23.50 -7.68
N PHE A 113 1.21 -24.14 -6.60
CA PHE A 113 1.67 -23.47 -5.38
C PHE A 113 2.79 -22.48 -5.67
N ILE A 114 3.84 -22.90 -6.38
CA ILE A 114 4.98 -22.04 -6.73
C ILE A 114 4.52 -20.86 -7.61
N THR A 115 3.73 -21.15 -8.64
CA THR A 115 3.29 -20.14 -9.63
C THR A 115 2.47 -19.05 -8.96
N VAL A 116 1.48 -19.40 -8.12
CA VAL A 116 0.65 -18.44 -7.41
C VAL A 116 1.49 -17.52 -6.52
N HIS A 117 2.42 -18.07 -5.74
CA HIS A 117 3.29 -17.27 -4.87
C HIS A 117 4.24 -16.36 -5.66
N GLN A 118 4.77 -16.81 -6.79
CA GLN A 118 5.58 -15.96 -7.67
C GLN A 118 4.77 -14.82 -8.29
N VAL A 119 3.52 -15.07 -8.69
CA VAL A 119 2.62 -14.01 -9.17
C VAL A 119 2.31 -13.00 -8.06
N TYR A 120 2.07 -13.44 -6.82
CA TYR A 120 1.97 -12.54 -5.66
C TYR A 120 3.21 -11.64 -5.52
N GLU A 121 4.42 -12.21 -5.56
CA GLU A 121 5.66 -11.44 -5.40
C GLU A 121 5.90 -10.44 -6.56
N LEU A 122 5.44 -10.75 -7.78
CA LEU A 122 5.46 -9.80 -8.89
C LEU A 122 4.47 -8.64 -8.67
N TRP A 123 3.26 -8.93 -8.17
CA TRP A 123 2.30 -7.89 -7.81
C TRP A 123 2.75 -7.06 -6.61
N PHE A 124 3.39 -7.66 -5.60
CA PHE A 124 3.97 -6.92 -4.47
C PHE A 124 5.06 -5.97 -4.92
N LYS A 125 5.92 -6.39 -5.86
CA LYS A 125 6.92 -5.52 -6.47
C LYS A 125 6.29 -4.30 -7.16
N LEU A 126 5.21 -4.52 -7.92
CA LEU A 126 4.48 -3.42 -8.55
C LEU A 126 3.82 -2.52 -7.51
N LEU A 127 3.14 -3.08 -6.50
CA LEU A 127 2.51 -2.31 -5.44
C LEU A 127 3.52 -1.44 -4.68
N LEU A 128 4.70 -1.96 -4.35
CA LEU A 128 5.76 -1.17 -3.73
C LEU A 128 6.15 0.02 -4.62
N HIS A 129 6.37 -0.21 -5.91
CA HIS A 129 6.69 0.85 -6.87
C HIS A 129 5.58 1.93 -6.94
N GLU A 130 4.32 1.53 -7.02
CA GLU A 130 3.18 2.44 -7.09
C GLU A 130 2.99 3.20 -5.77
N LEU A 131 3.01 2.52 -4.63
CA LEU A 131 2.80 3.12 -3.31
C LEU A 131 3.93 4.06 -2.90
N GLU A 132 5.17 3.77 -3.29
CA GLU A 132 6.28 4.72 -3.15
C GLU A 132 6.01 5.99 -3.97
N SER A 133 5.58 5.84 -5.22
CA SER A 133 5.23 6.97 -6.09
C SER A 133 4.04 7.78 -5.55
N VAL A 134 3.04 7.10 -4.97
CA VAL A 134 1.92 7.72 -4.27
C VAL A 134 2.39 8.52 -3.06
N ARG A 135 3.27 7.94 -2.23
CA ARG A 135 3.86 8.61 -1.06
C ARG A 135 4.58 9.90 -1.46
N GLU A 136 5.41 9.84 -2.50
CA GLU A 136 6.16 11.02 -2.99
C GLU A 136 5.22 12.08 -3.59
N ALA A 137 4.20 11.67 -4.36
CA ALA A 137 3.21 12.57 -4.92
C ALA A 137 2.37 13.28 -3.82
N MET A 138 1.97 12.56 -2.77
CA MET A 138 1.28 13.19 -1.63
C MET A 138 2.21 14.16 -0.87
N SER A 139 3.46 13.76 -0.64
CA SER A 139 4.44 14.57 0.12
C SER A 139 4.84 15.86 -0.60
N SER A 140 4.80 15.85 -1.94
CA SER A 140 5.08 17.02 -2.79
C SER A 140 3.85 17.88 -3.08
N GLY A 141 2.64 17.43 -2.72
CA GLY A 141 1.38 18.14 -2.98
C GLY A 141 0.76 17.88 -4.35
N GLU A 142 1.32 16.96 -5.14
CA GLU A 142 0.81 16.51 -6.45
C GLU A 142 -0.35 15.51 -6.29
N LEU A 143 -1.42 15.96 -5.62
CA LEU A 143 -2.52 15.09 -5.16
C LEU A 143 -3.26 14.39 -6.32
N TRP A 144 -3.32 15.02 -7.50
CA TRP A 144 -3.90 14.39 -8.69
C TRP A 144 -3.12 13.14 -9.12
N GLN A 145 -1.78 13.22 -9.11
CA GLN A 145 -0.93 12.09 -9.47
C GLN A 145 -1.08 10.96 -8.46
N ALA A 146 -1.08 11.26 -7.16
CA ALA A 146 -1.32 10.28 -6.10
C ALA A 146 -2.66 9.54 -6.32
N ARG A 147 -3.74 10.28 -6.57
CA ARG A 147 -5.07 9.73 -6.89
C ARG A 147 -5.05 8.85 -8.15
N HIS A 148 -4.36 9.28 -9.20
CA HIS A 148 -4.24 8.49 -10.44
C HIS A 148 -3.56 7.14 -10.19
N LEU A 149 -2.47 7.14 -9.42
CA LEU A 149 -1.71 5.93 -9.08
C LEU A 149 -2.51 5.00 -8.16
N PHE A 150 -3.27 5.55 -7.19
CA PHE A 150 -4.14 4.73 -6.33
C PHE A 150 -5.15 3.90 -7.12
N ARG A 151 -5.66 4.40 -8.26
CA ARG A 151 -6.54 3.60 -9.12
C ARG A 151 -5.89 2.29 -9.58
N ARG A 152 -4.57 2.32 -9.83
CA ARG A 152 -3.79 1.13 -10.21
C ARG A 152 -3.53 0.25 -8.99
N VAL A 153 -3.15 0.84 -7.86
CA VAL A 153 -2.98 0.14 -6.57
C VAL A 153 -4.22 -0.69 -6.24
N HIS A 154 -5.39 -0.07 -6.21
CA HIS A 154 -6.64 -0.77 -5.88
C HIS A 154 -7.00 -1.84 -6.91
N ALA A 155 -6.66 -1.64 -8.19
CA ALA A 155 -6.89 -2.67 -9.20
C ALA A 155 -6.02 -3.90 -8.97
N VAL A 156 -4.74 -3.71 -8.63
CA VAL A 156 -3.83 -4.80 -8.29
C VAL A 156 -4.28 -5.51 -7.01
N GLU A 157 -4.69 -4.77 -5.98
CA GLU A 157 -5.14 -5.35 -4.71
C GLU A 157 -6.39 -6.19 -4.85
N ARG A 158 -7.34 -5.78 -5.70
CA ARG A 158 -8.48 -6.65 -6.05
C ARG A 158 -8.02 -7.94 -6.70
N VAL A 159 -7.04 -7.90 -7.61
CA VAL A 159 -6.45 -9.12 -8.20
C VAL A 159 -5.82 -10.00 -7.11
N LEU A 160 -5.15 -9.42 -6.11
CA LEU A 160 -4.59 -10.18 -4.99
C LEU A 160 -5.67 -10.92 -4.20
N VAL A 161 -6.83 -10.30 -3.98
CA VAL A 161 -7.97 -10.92 -3.29
C VAL A 161 -8.54 -12.07 -4.12
N GLU A 162 -8.85 -11.81 -5.39
CA GLU A 162 -9.50 -12.79 -6.29
C GLU A 162 -8.61 -14.01 -6.55
N GLN A 163 -7.30 -13.83 -6.71
CA GLN A 163 -6.41 -14.96 -7.04
C GLN A 163 -6.26 -16.00 -5.91
N VAL A 164 -6.76 -15.73 -4.70
CA VAL A 164 -6.84 -16.76 -3.63
C VAL A 164 -7.63 -17.97 -4.11
N GLU A 165 -8.68 -17.76 -4.92
CA GLU A 165 -9.52 -18.84 -5.44
C GLU A 165 -8.75 -19.83 -6.31
N VAL A 166 -7.73 -19.38 -7.04
CA VAL A 166 -6.86 -20.25 -7.85
C VAL A 166 -6.16 -21.27 -6.95
N LEU A 167 -5.69 -20.86 -5.77
CA LEU A 167 -5.05 -21.77 -4.81
C LEU A 167 -6.07 -22.65 -4.07
N GLU A 168 -7.32 -22.21 -3.95
CA GLU A 168 -8.43 -23.00 -3.35
C GLU A 168 -8.90 -24.16 -4.25
N THR A 169 -8.40 -24.25 -5.49
CA THR A 169 -8.62 -25.40 -6.38
C THR A 169 -7.81 -26.65 -5.97
N MET A 170 -6.69 -26.45 -5.26
CA MET A 170 -5.88 -27.53 -4.69
C MET A 170 -6.60 -28.13 -3.48
N THR A 171 -6.67 -29.46 -3.40
CA THR A 171 -7.27 -30.12 -2.23
C THR A 171 -6.31 -30.19 -1.05
N PRO A 172 -6.81 -30.32 0.20
CA PRO A 172 -5.95 -30.54 1.36
C PRO A 172 -5.06 -31.80 1.23
N GLN A 173 -5.56 -32.85 0.57
CA GLN A 173 -4.81 -34.08 0.34
C GLN A 173 -3.62 -33.84 -0.60
N ASP A 174 -3.85 -33.10 -1.70
CA ASP A 174 -2.80 -32.76 -2.66
C ASP A 174 -1.76 -31.84 -2.03
N PHE A 175 -2.20 -30.87 -1.21
CA PHE A 175 -1.26 -30.02 -0.46
C PHE A 175 -0.40 -30.83 0.51
N LEU A 176 -0.99 -31.80 1.23
CA LEU A 176 -0.25 -32.66 2.15
C LEU A 176 0.80 -33.53 1.46
N ALA A 177 0.64 -33.83 0.18
CA ALA A 177 1.58 -34.65 -0.59
C ALA A 177 2.98 -34.01 -0.73
N PHE A 178 3.07 -32.67 -0.68
CA PHE A 178 4.35 -31.96 -0.79
C PHE A 178 4.64 -30.99 0.36
N ARG A 179 3.69 -30.77 1.30
CA ARG A 179 3.82 -29.83 2.41
C ARG A 179 5.11 -29.98 3.22
N SER A 180 5.56 -31.21 3.50
CA SER A 180 6.79 -31.46 4.26
C SER A 180 8.05 -30.98 3.55
N MET A 181 8.02 -30.86 2.22
CA MET A 181 9.14 -30.36 1.42
C MET A 181 9.31 -28.83 1.55
N LEU A 182 8.33 -28.15 2.12
CA LEU A 182 8.34 -26.69 2.30
C LEU A 182 9.01 -26.28 3.62
N GLU A 183 9.21 -27.18 4.58
CA GLU A 183 9.78 -26.81 5.87
C GLU A 183 11.28 -26.43 5.73
N PRO A 184 11.75 -25.35 6.40
CA PRO A 184 11.05 -24.44 7.31
C PRO A 184 10.48 -23.17 6.64
N ALA A 185 10.39 -23.14 5.31
CA ALA A 185 9.96 -21.96 4.57
C ALA A 185 8.49 -21.60 4.84
N SER A 186 8.20 -20.30 4.86
CA SER A 186 6.86 -19.78 5.11
C SER A 186 6.65 -18.40 4.50
N GLY A 187 5.40 -18.07 4.14
CA GLY A 187 5.01 -16.73 3.67
C GLY A 187 5.31 -15.60 4.67
N PHE A 188 5.55 -15.93 5.94
CA PHE A 188 6.11 -15.00 6.94
C PHE A 188 7.44 -14.38 6.53
N GLN A 189 8.20 -15.09 5.69
CA GLN A 189 9.51 -14.67 5.19
C GLN A 189 9.38 -13.87 3.89
N SER A 190 8.17 -13.50 3.44
CA SER A 190 8.02 -12.55 2.34
C SER A 190 8.46 -11.15 2.78
N VAL A 191 9.62 -10.75 2.28
CA VAL A 191 10.22 -9.43 2.54
C VAL A 191 9.36 -8.34 1.91
N GLN A 192 8.91 -8.52 0.66
CA GLN A 192 8.09 -7.53 -0.03
C GLN A 192 6.74 -7.32 0.66
N PHE A 193 6.10 -8.40 1.13
CA PHE A 193 4.88 -8.26 1.92
C PHE A 193 5.12 -7.44 3.19
N ARG A 194 6.22 -7.68 3.90
CA ARG A 194 6.58 -6.89 5.09
C ARG A 194 6.89 -5.43 4.75
N GLU A 195 7.58 -5.16 3.64
CA GLU A 195 7.83 -3.80 3.16
C GLU A 195 6.52 -3.06 2.86
N LEU A 196 5.53 -3.74 2.23
CA LEU A 196 4.21 -3.16 1.98
C LEU A 196 3.54 -2.77 3.31
N GLU A 197 3.60 -3.62 4.33
CA GLU A 197 3.01 -3.28 5.62
C GLU A 197 3.70 -2.09 6.29
N PHE A 198 5.02 -2.02 6.23
CA PHE A 198 5.78 -0.91 6.81
C PHE A 198 5.53 0.40 6.07
N LEU A 199 5.52 0.37 4.73
CA LEU A 199 5.20 1.53 3.89
C LEU A 199 3.78 2.04 4.17
N SER A 200 2.83 1.12 4.38
CA SER A 200 1.42 1.45 4.58
C SER A 200 1.11 1.98 5.97
N GLY A 201 1.95 1.68 6.97
CA GLY A 201 1.85 2.28 8.32
C GLY A 201 2.06 1.32 9.48
N LEU A 202 2.08 0.00 9.25
CA LEU A 202 2.25 -1.02 10.31
C LEU A 202 3.72 -1.34 10.57
N LYS A 203 4.50 -0.32 10.94
CA LYS A 203 5.91 -0.49 11.32
C LYS A 203 6.04 -1.22 12.66
N ASP A 204 6.86 -2.26 12.68
CA ASP A 204 7.20 -3.01 13.89
C ASP A 204 8.55 -3.70 13.74
N GLU A 205 9.56 -3.19 14.44
CA GLU A 205 10.95 -3.66 14.36
C GLU A 205 11.11 -5.12 14.80
N ARG A 206 10.19 -5.63 15.62
CA ARG A 206 10.25 -7.03 16.11
C ARG A 206 10.23 -8.03 14.97
N TYR A 207 9.63 -7.67 13.82
CA TYR A 207 9.64 -8.52 12.64
C TYR A 207 11.03 -8.75 12.06
N LEU A 208 12.01 -7.86 12.26
CA LEU A 208 13.39 -8.11 11.84
C LEU A 208 13.95 -9.40 12.46
N GLY A 209 13.52 -9.72 13.69
CA GLY A 209 13.87 -10.97 14.37
C GLY A 209 13.32 -12.23 13.70
N SER A 210 12.30 -12.12 12.85
CA SER A 210 11.76 -13.22 12.04
C SER A 210 12.55 -13.48 10.76
N PHE A 211 13.42 -12.56 10.36
CA PHE A 211 14.26 -12.63 9.14
C PHE A 211 15.74 -12.86 9.45
N ARG A 212 16.07 -13.49 10.59
CA ARG A 212 17.47 -13.73 11.02
C ARG A 212 18.32 -14.52 10.01
N HIS A 213 17.68 -15.28 9.13
CA HIS A 213 18.33 -16.06 8.07
C HIS A 213 18.12 -15.47 6.67
N ALA A 214 17.50 -14.30 6.56
CA ALA A 214 17.38 -13.60 5.30
C ALA A 214 18.73 -12.99 4.90
N GLU A 215 18.90 -12.75 3.60
CA GLU A 215 20.08 -12.07 3.07
C GLU A 215 20.18 -10.65 3.64
N GLU A 216 21.41 -10.14 3.82
CA GLU A 216 21.63 -8.80 4.37
C GLU A 216 20.97 -7.71 3.51
N ALA A 217 20.88 -7.94 2.18
CA ALA A 217 20.17 -7.05 1.27
C ALA A 217 18.67 -6.93 1.62
N ASP A 218 18.02 -8.02 2.03
CA ASP A 218 16.61 -8.01 2.42
C ASP A 218 16.40 -7.34 3.78
N LEU A 219 17.29 -7.61 4.75
CA LEU A 219 17.28 -6.92 6.03
C LEU A 219 17.50 -5.41 5.86
N ALA A 220 18.41 -5.00 4.98
CA ALA A 220 18.64 -3.60 4.66
C ALA A 220 17.39 -2.92 4.07
N ARG A 221 16.63 -3.61 3.20
CA ARG A 221 15.35 -3.11 2.67
C ARG A 221 14.32 -2.90 3.76
N LEU A 222 14.19 -3.84 4.69
CA LEU A 222 13.26 -3.70 5.82
C LEU A 222 13.66 -2.56 6.78
N ARG A 223 14.96 -2.45 7.12
CA ARG A 223 15.47 -1.34 7.94
C ARG A 223 15.23 0.01 7.27
N ARG A 224 15.42 0.10 5.95
CA ARG A 224 15.10 1.29 5.16
C ARG A 224 13.60 1.64 5.28
N ARG A 225 12.70 0.68 5.12
CA ARG A 225 11.25 0.93 5.27
C ARG A 225 10.84 1.35 6.68
N LEU A 226 11.54 0.87 7.71
CA LEU A 226 11.29 1.30 9.10
C LEU A 226 11.66 2.76 9.33
N SER A 227 12.71 3.28 8.68
CA SER A 227 13.14 4.68 8.85
C SER A 227 12.42 5.67 7.92
N GLU A 228 12.01 5.25 6.73
CA GLU A 228 11.35 6.14 5.76
C GLU A 228 9.91 6.53 6.14
N PRO A 229 9.40 7.69 5.69
CA PRO A 229 7.99 8.05 5.87
C PRO A 229 7.02 6.99 5.30
N THR A 230 5.87 6.85 5.96
CA THR A 230 4.75 5.98 5.56
C THR A 230 3.76 6.72 4.64
N LEU A 231 2.77 6.00 4.10
CA LEU A 231 1.62 6.61 3.43
C LEU A 231 0.84 7.55 4.35
N TRP A 232 0.72 7.19 5.64
CA TRP A 232 0.08 8.06 6.63
C TRP A 232 0.87 9.36 6.82
N ASP A 233 2.19 9.28 6.99
CA ASP A 233 3.05 10.46 7.13
C ASP A 233 2.96 11.39 5.91
N ALA A 234 2.89 10.81 4.72
CA ALA A 234 2.72 11.56 3.48
C ALA A 234 1.33 12.22 3.37
N TYR A 235 0.27 11.56 3.84
CA TYR A 235 -1.05 12.18 3.93
C TYR A 235 -1.10 13.32 4.96
N LEU A 236 -0.46 13.16 6.13
CA LEU A 236 -0.28 14.24 7.10
C LEU A 236 0.49 15.42 6.49
N ARG A 237 1.53 15.14 5.70
CA ARG A 237 2.25 16.19 4.97
C ARG A 237 1.34 16.91 3.99
N ALA A 238 0.49 16.20 3.24
CA ALA A 238 -0.47 16.79 2.32
C ALA A 238 -1.49 17.70 3.03
N LEU A 239 -1.97 17.31 4.22
CA LEU A 239 -2.82 18.16 5.08
C LEU A 239 -2.07 19.44 5.51
N SER A 240 -0.84 19.29 6.00
CA SER A 240 -0.01 20.40 6.45
C SER A 240 0.29 21.41 5.34
N LEU A 241 0.55 20.94 4.12
CA LEU A 241 0.74 21.80 2.93
C LEU A 241 -0.50 22.63 2.58
N ARG A 242 -1.69 22.24 3.06
CA ARG A 242 -2.94 22.99 2.92
C ARG A 242 -3.30 23.82 4.16
N GLY A 243 -2.35 23.98 5.08
CA GLY A 243 -2.53 24.80 6.29
C GLY A 243 -3.35 24.12 7.39
N LEU A 244 -3.58 22.80 7.30
CA LEU A 244 -4.29 22.05 8.33
C LEU A 244 -3.28 21.50 9.35
N PRO A 245 -3.49 21.72 10.66
CA PRO A 245 -2.60 21.21 11.69
C PRO A 245 -2.66 19.67 11.79
N VAL A 246 -1.52 19.03 12.06
CA VAL A 246 -1.38 17.57 12.07
C VAL A 246 -0.69 17.01 13.32
N SER A 247 -0.61 17.82 14.38
CA SER A 247 -0.20 17.29 15.68
C SER A 247 -1.19 16.25 16.19
N ASP A 248 -0.75 15.37 17.09
CA ASP A 248 -1.58 14.28 17.62
C ASP A 248 -2.91 14.77 18.22
N ASP A 249 -2.94 15.98 18.81
CA ASP A 249 -4.14 16.57 19.42
C ASP A 249 -5.06 17.27 18.40
N GLU A 250 -4.53 17.69 17.25
CA GLU A 250 -5.24 18.51 16.27
C GLU A 250 -5.73 17.71 15.06
N ILE A 251 -5.10 16.57 14.78
CA ILE A 251 -5.32 15.80 13.55
C ILE A 251 -6.79 15.42 13.34
N MET A 252 -7.50 15.00 14.39
CA MET A 252 -8.92 14.65 14.27
C MET A 252 -9.78 15.86 13.87
N GLY A 253 -9.45 17.07 14.38
CA GLY A 253 -10.11 18.31 13.99
C GLY A 253 -9.87 18.67 12.53
N SER A 254 -8.64 18.47 12.03
CA SER A 254 -8.30 18.65 10.62
C SER A 254 -9.03 17.65 9.72
N LEU A 255 -9.10 16.37 10.10
CA LEU A 255 -9.86 15.35 9.38
C LEU A 255 -11.35 15.70 9.32
N LEU A 256 -11.93 16.18 10.42
CA LEU A 256 -13.32 16.65 10.46
C LEU A 256 -13.56 17.85 9.57
N THR A 257 -12.61 18.78 9.50
CA THR A 257 -12.67 19.95 8.62
C THR A 257 -12.73 19.51 7.15
N VAL A 258 -11.83 18.60 6.75
CA VAL A 258 -11.81 18.02 5.40
C VAL A 258 -13.12 17.29 5.09
N ALA A 259 -13.64 16.50 6.04
CA ALA A 259 -14.83 15.69 5.84
C ALA A 259 -16.14 16.49 5.80
N ARG A 260 -16.22 17.61 6.53
CA ARG A 260 -17.41 18.49 6.55
C ARG A 260 -17.45 19.43 5.35
N ASP A 261 -16.29 19.91 4.88
CA ASP A 261 -16.19 20.74 3.68
C ASP A 261 -15.45 20.03 2.54
N ARG A 262 -16.09 18.97 2.04
CA ARG A 262 -15.57 18.16 0.93
C ARG A 262 -15.41 18.93 -0.37
N ARG A 263 -16.11 20.06 -0.57
CA ARG A 263 -15.99 20.83 -1.81
C ARG A 263 -14.69 21.61 -1.84
N SER A 264 -14.35 22.27 -0.73
CA SER A 264 -13.09 23.02 -0.63
C SER A 264 -11.87 22.10 -0.44
N HIS A 265 -12.08 20.91 0.13
CA HIS A 265 -11.02 19.94 0.42
C HIS A 265 -11.13 18.64 -0.40
N ASP A 266 -11.74 18.68 -1.59
CA ASP A 266 -12.05 17.48 -2.38
C ASP A 266 -10.85 16.55 -2.55
N ALA A 267 -9.71 17.07 -3.01
CA ALA A 267 -8.52 16.24 -3.22
C ALA A 267 -8.02 15.53 -1.94
N LEU A 268 -8.09 16.20 -0.78
CA LEU A 268 -7.68 15.61 0.50
C LEU A 268 -8.69 14.57 0.98
N TRP A 269 -9.98 14.87 0.88
CA TRP A 269 -11.05 13.93 1.23
C TRP A 269 -10.96 12.66 0.39
N GLN A 270 -10.78 12.83 -0.93
CA GLN A 270 -10.63 11.73 -1.86
C GLN A 270 -9.38 10.90 -1.49
N LEU A 271 -8.23 11.50 -1.20
CA LEU A 271 -7.05 10.74 -0.75
C LEU A 271 -7.31 9.94 0.53
N ALA A 272 -8.07 10.48 1.50
CA ALA A 272 -8.48 9.71 2.68
C ALA A 272 -9.30 8.47 2.30
N GLU A 273 -10.21 8.59 1.33
CA GLU A 273 -10.99 7.44 0.84
C GLU A 273 -10.10 6.41 0.12
N ASP A 274 -9.12 6.84 -0.68
CA ASP A 274 -8.20 5.91 -1.33
C ASP A 274 -7.33 5.12 -0.33
N LEU A 275 -6.87 5.78 0.72
CA LEU A 275 -6.15 5.14 1.83
C LEU A 275 -7.03 4.12 2.54
N LEU A 276 -8.31 4.45 2.77
CA LEU A 276 -9.24 3.49 3.36
C LEU A 276 -9.52 2.30 2.46
N ILE A 277 -9.67 2.50 1.15
CA ILE A 277 -9.84 1.39 0.20
C ILE A 277 -8.61 0.47 0.21
N HIS A 278 -7.40 1.03 0.29
CA HIS A 278 -6.15 0.27 0.43
C HIS A 278 -6.14 -0.59 1.72
N ASP A 279 -6.53 0.00 2.85
CA ASP A 279 -6.60 -0.66 4.15
C ASP A 279 -7.68 -1.76 4.18
N GLU A 280 -8.88 -1.44 3.69
CA GLU A 280 -10.01 -2.37 3.57
C GLU A 280 -9.68 -3.56 2.67
N THR A 281 -9.12 -3.30 1.48
CA THR A 281 -8.79 -4.37 0.52
C THR A 281 -7.68 -5.28 1.08
N THR A 282 -6.71 -4.72 1.80
CA THR A 282 -5.70 -5.52 2.49
C THR A 282 -6.30 -6.37 3.61
N ALA A 283 -7.23 -5.81 4.39
CA ALA A 283 -7.95 -6.57 5.41
C ALA A 283 -8.76 -7.72 4.80
N LEU A 284 -9.42 -7.48 3.66
CA LEU A 284 -10.15 -8.50 2.90
C LEU A 284 -9.21 -9.60 2.41
N TRP A 285 -8.05 -9.24 1.85
CA TRP A 285 -7.03 -10.21 1.45
C TRP A 285 -6.56 -11.06 2.62
N ARG A 286 -6.26 -10.45 3.78
CA ARG A 286 -5.88 -11.18 5.00
C ARG A 286 -6.97 -12.17 5.42
N MET A 287 -8.24 -11.78 5.34
CA MET A 287 -9.37 -12.65 5.67
C MET A 287 -9.47 -13.85 4.72
N ARG A 288 -9.43 -13.61 3.39
CA ARG A 288 -9.46 -14.69 2.39
C ARG A 288 -8.28 -15.63 2.55
N HIS A 289 -7.08 -15.08 2.79
CA HIS A 289 -5.89 -15.89 3.07
C HIS A 289 -6.04 -16.76 4.32
N VAL A 290 -6.56 -16.22 5.44
CA VAL A 290 -6.81 -17.02 6.66
C VAL A 290 -7.80 -18.16 6.38
N GLN A 291 -8.92 -17.87 5.72
CA GLN A 291 -9.93 -18.87 5.40
C GLN A 291 -9.38 -20.00 4.51
N MET A 292 -8.59 -19.62 3.49
CA MET A 292 -7.91 -20.59 2.62
C MET A 292 -6.94 -21.46 3.44
N VAL A 293 -6.14 -20.88 4.33
CA VAL A 293 -5.23 -21.64 5.20
C VAL A 293 -6.02 -22.61 6.10
N GLU A 294 -7.14 -22.17 6.69
CA GLU A 294 -7.99 -23.04 7.52
C GLU A 294 -8.59 -24.19 6.72
N ARG A 295 -8.98 -23.94 5.48
CA ARG A 295 -9.45 -25.00 4.56
C ARG A 295 -8.36 -26.01 4.24
N GLN A 296 -7.11 -25.56 4.05
CA GLN A 296 -6.00 -26.42 3.65
C GLN A 296 -5.38 -27.23 4.81
N ILE A 297 -5.23 -26.63 5.99
CA ILE A 297 -4.50 -27.26 7.11
C ILE A 297 -5.27 -27.30 8.43
N GLY A 298 -6.49 -26.76 8.49
CA GLY A 298 -7.27 -26.67 9.72
C GLY A 298 -6.53 -25.86 10.79
N THR A 299 -6.35 -26.46 11.97
CA THR A 299 -5.65 -25.86 13.12
C THR A 299 -4.18 -26.26 13.23
N LYS A 300 -3.62 -26.96 12.23
CA LYS A 300 -2.20 -27.35 12.23
C LYS A 300 -1.32 -26.09 12.26
N SER A 301 -0.20 -26.18 12.98
CA SER A 301 0.83 -25.13 12.97
C SER A 301 1.37 -24.89 11.56
N GLY A 302 1.77 -23.65 11.30
CA GLY A 302 2.41 -23.28 10.04
C GLY A 302 3.84 -23.83 9.94
N THR A 303 4.32 -24.07 8.72
CA THR A 303 5.68 -24.56 8.45
C THR A 303 6.78 -23.61 8.94
N GLY A 304 6.46 -22.31 9.09
CA GLY A 304 7.35 -21.29 9.66
C GLY A 304 7.30 -21.16 11.19
N GLY A 305 6.73 -22.13 11.91
CA GLY A 305 6.73 -22.15 13.39
C GLY A 305 5.66 -21.28 14.07
N SER A 306 4.77 -20.63 13.31
CA SER A 306 3.61 -19.93 13.89
C SER A 306 2.52 -20.91 14.34
N THR A 307 1.59 -20.43 15.17
CA THR A 307 0.38 -21.19 15.55
C THR A 307 -0.57 -21.45 14.36
N GLY A 308 -0.27 -20.96 13.16
CA GLY A 308 -1.06 -21.14 11.95
C GLY A 308 -2.22 -20.15 11.88
N ALA A 309 -3.43 -20.66 11.61
CA ALA A 309 -4.63 -19.83 11.45
C ALA A 309 -4.95 -18.90 12.64
N PRO A 310 -4.76 -19.29 13.93
CA PRO A 310 -4.95 -18.40 15.07
C PRO A 310 -4.09 -17.12 15.00
N TYR A 311 -2.81 -17.23 14.64
CA TYR A 311 -1.96 -16.05 14.45
C TYR A 311 -2.50 -15.17 13.33
N LEU A 312 -2.83 -15.76 12.17
CA LEU A 312 -3.28 -15.01 11.01
C LEU A 312 -4.61 -14.29 11.29
N ARG A 313 -5.52 -14.91 12.04
CA ARG A 313 -6.78 -14.30 12.48
C ARG A 313 -6.56 -13.07 13.36
N GLY A 314 -5.51 -13.06 14.19
CA GLY A 314 -5.16 -11.86 14.96
C GLY A 314 -4.80 -10.66 14.08
N ARG A 315 -4.28 -10.93 12.87
CA ARG A 315 -3.79 -9.92 11.93
C ARG A 315 -4.90 -9.28 11.10
N THR A 316 -6.06 -9.92 10.98
CA THR A 316 -7.21 -9.37 10.22
C THR A 316 -7.83 -8.14 10.87
N ARG A 317 -7.49 -7.84 12.13
CA ARG A 317 -8.00 -6.70 12.91
C ARG A 317 -7.10 -5.47 12.84
N LEU A 318 -5.97 -5.56 12.15
CA LEU A 318 -5.03 -4.46 12.05
C LEU A 318 -5.48 -3.48 10.96
N HIS A 319 -5.48 -2.20 11.30
CA HIS A 319 -5.73 -1.10 10.37
C HIS A 319 -4.44 -0.32 10.17
N TYR A 320 -4.13 0.03 8.93
CA TYR A 320 -3.06 0.97 8.61
C TYR A 320 -3.42 2.39 9.06
N PHE A 321 -4.69 2.80 8.90
CA PHE A 321 -5.12 4.19 9.12
C PHE A 321 -6.27 4.30 10.14
N PRO A 322 -6.05 3.92 11.41
CA PRO A 322 -7.11 3.82 12.41
C PRO A 322 -7.92 5.12 12.62
N LEU A 323 -7.28 6.29 12.50
CA LEU A 323 -7.96 7.58 12.64
C LEU A 323 -8.97 7.86 11.52
N LEU A 324 -8.72 7.36 10.30
CA LEU A 324 -9.68 7.50 9.19
C LEU A 324 -10.93 6.63 9.42
N TRP A 325 -10.77 5.45 10.03
CA TRP A 325 -11.90 4.63 10.45
C TRP A 325 -12.67 5.28 11.61
N GLU A 326 -11.96 5.77 12.62
CA GLU A 326 -12.56 6.44 13.78
C GLU A 326 -13.36 7.68 13.38
N LEU A 327 -12.88 8.46 12.41
CA LEU A 327 -13.53 9.68 11.89
C LEU A 327 -15.03 9.49 11.62
N ARG A 328 -15.45 8.30 11.17
CA ARG A 328 -16.86 8.01 10.87
C ARG A 328 -17.79 8.15 12.07
N ALA A 329 -17.28 7.92 13.28
CA ALA A 329 -18.05 8.09 14.51
C ALA A 329 -18.34 9.57 14.85
N TRP A 330 -17.72 10.51 14.13
CA TRP A 330 -17.77 11.94 14.39
C TRP A 330 -18.49 12.75 13.29
N LEU A 331 -18.96 12.09 12.23
CA LEU A 331 -19.70 12.67 11.10
C LEU A 331 -21.19 12.82 11.41
#